data_AF-A0A7S1GIV1-F1
#
_entry.id   AF-A0A7S1GIV1-F1
#
_cell.length_a   1.000
_cell.length_b   1.000
_cell.length_c   1.000
_cell.angle_alpha   90.00
_cell.angle_beta   90.00
_cell.angle_gamma   90.00
#
_symmetry.space_group_name_H-M   'P 1'
#
loop_
_entity.id
_entity.type
_entity.pdbx_description
1 polymer ?
#
loop_
_entity_poly.entity_id
_entity_poly.type
_entity_poly.pdbx_seq_one_letter_code
_entity_poly.pdbx_strand_id
1 'polypeptide(L)'
;DDVVMGGVSSSTFDNNSGKWTGTVTDANNGGFVGIRSFPSVEWDMEDCQGIELELKQKDTSGGSSSSRSSSGSRRYKVSLRDSNEFNGIGWTTSVDVPTLSNS
;
A
#
# COMPACT_ATOMS: atom_id res chain seq x y z
N ASP A 1 -4.53 10.15 6.39
CA ASP A 1 -3.10 10.15 6.07
C ASP A 1 -2.28 9.79 7.31
N ASP A 2 -2.35 8.52 7.70
CA ASP A 2 -1.58 8.01 8.84
C ASP A 2 -0.77 6.80 8.35
N VAL A 3 0.52 7.06 8.09
CA VAL A 3 1.47 6.09 7.58
C VAL A 3 2.13 5.38 8.75
N VAL A 4 1.91 4.06 8.86
CA VAL A 4 2.61 3.22 9.84
C VAL A 4 3.65 2.40 9.11
N MET A 5 4.91 2.55 9.53
CA MET A 5 6.03 1.82 8.98
C MET A 5 6.70 0.99 10.07
N GLY A 6 7.10 -0.25 9.73
CA GLY A 6 8.05 -1.04 10.50
C GLY A 6 9.42 -1.08 9.81
N GLY A 7 10.52 -1.09 10.57
CA GLY A 7 11.88 -1.15 10.03
C GLY A 7 12.54 0.23 9.76
N VAL A 8 13.76 0.23 9.20
CA VAL A 8 14.47 1.47 8.81
C VAL A 8 13.85 2.01 7.52
N SER A 9 12.85 2.87 7.66
CA SER A 9 12.11 3.45 6.53
C SER A 9 11.96 4.96 6.66
N SER A 10 11.94 5.67 5.52
CA SER A 10 11.64 7.10 5.43
C SER A 10 10.47 7.31 4.48
N SER A 11 9.60 8.29 4.76
CA SER A 11 8.49 8.63 3.86
C SER A 11 8.13 10.11 3.90
N THR A 12 7.51 10.57 2.83
CA THR A 12 6.88 11.88 2.69
C THR A 12 5.49 11.71 2.08
N PHE A 13 4.56 12.57 2.46
CA PHE A 13 3.24 12.68 1.84
C PHE A 13 3.02 14.13 1.41
N ASP A 14 2.67 14.32 0.15
CA ASP A 14 2.31 15.63 -0.37
C ASP A 14 0.79 15.80 -0.28
N ASN A 15 0.34 16.63 0.65
CA ASN A 15 -1.07 16.93 0.86
C ASN A 15 -1.77 17.57 -0.34
N ASN A 16 -1.03 18.21 -1.26
CA ASN A 16 -1.62 18.85 -2.43
C ASN A 16 -1.86 17.87 -3.57
N SER A 17 -0.92 16.94 -3.79
CA SER A 17 -1.03 15.93 -4.85
C SER A 17 -1.61 14.60 -4.37
N GLY A 18 -1.78 14.42 -3.06
CA GLY A 18 -2.16 13.15 -2.45
C GLY A 18 -1.12 12.05 -2.62
N LYS A 19 0.12 12.41 -2.97
CA LYS A 19 1.17 11.45 -3.31
C LYS A 19 1.99 11.08 -2.09
N TRP A 20 1.96 9.80 -1.75
CA TRP A 20 2.91 9.20 -0.83
C TRP A 20 4.19 8.78 -1.56
N THR A 21 5.35 8.98 -0.94
CA THR A 21 6.64 8.44 -1.38
C THR A 21 7.42 7.96 -0.16
N GLY A 22 8.04 6.78 -0.23
CA GLY A 22 8.89 6.31 0.86
C GLY A 22 9.79 5.16 0.47
N THR A 23 10.80 4.93 1.30
CA THR A 23 11.70 3.78 1.21
C THR A 23 11.32 2.79 2.31
N VAL A 24 10.96 1.58 1.91
CA VAL A 24 10.77 0.44 2.83
C VAL A 24 11.93 -0.51 2.59
N THR A 25 12.67 -0.86 3.65
CA THR A 25 13.71 -1.89 3.56
C THR A 25 13.20 -3.22 4.09
N ASP A 26 13.51 -4.30 3.40
CA ASP A 26 13.29 -5.68 3.88
C ASP A 26 14.49 -6.21 4.68
N ALA A 27 15.58 -5.43 4.79
CA ALA A 27 16.76 -5.79 5.54
C ALA A 27 16.45 -6.09 7.02
N ASN A 28 17.13 -7.08 7.59
CA ASN A 28 17.00 -7.49 8.99
C ASN A 28 15.58 -7.93 9.41
N ASN A 29 14.87 -8.66 8.54
CA ASN A 29 13.58 -9.29 8.82
C ASN A 29 12.38 -8.33 9.00
N GLY A 30 12.40 -7.14 8.40
CA GLY A 30 11.10 -6.48 8.24
C GLY A 30 11.12 -5.02 7.83
N GLY A 31 10.36 -4.78 6.76
CA GLY A 31 9.71 -3.51 6.54
C GLY A 31 8.33 -3.72 5.93
N PHE A 32 7.35 -2.99 6.44
CA PHE A 32 6.03 -2.87 5.81
C PHE A 32 5.62 -1.40 5.81
N VAL A 33 4.79 -1.04 4.84
CA VAL A 33 4.11 0.24 4.76
C VAL A 33 2.61 -0.02 4.84
N GLY A 34 1.93 0.67 5.76
CA GLY A 34 0.48 0.79 5.78
C GLY A 34 0.07 2.23 5.52
N ILE A 35 -0.77 2.46 4.52
CA ILE A 35 -1.39 3.76 4.25
C ILE A 35 -2.84 3.68 4.67
N ARG A 36 -3.29 4.63 5.50
CA ARG A 36 -4.67 4.71 5.99
C ARG A 36 -5.32 6.03 5.59
N SER A 37 -6.54 5.92 5.08
CA SER A 37 -7.42 7.08 4.89
C SER A 37 -7.82 7.66 6.25
N PHE A 38 -7.58 8.96 6.43
CA PHE A 38 -8.04 9.70 7.61
C PHE A 38 -8.42 11.13 7.18
N PRO A 39 -9.58 11.67 7.61
CA PRO A 39 -10.61 11.00 8.42
C PRO A 39 -11.17 9.76 7.72
N SER A 40 -11.66 8.79 8.49
CA SER A 40 -12.23 7.56 7.92
C SER A 40 -13.38 7.93 7.00
N VAL A 41 -13.38 7.38 5.78
CA VAL A 41 -14.48 7.55 4.85
C VAL A 41 -15.46 6.41 5.09
N GLU A 42 -16.71 6.75 5.40
CA GLU A 42 -17.80 5.78 5.48
C GLU A 42 -18.38 5.62 4.07
N TRP A 43 -18.32 4.39 3.56
CA TRP A 43 -18.93 4.03 2.29
C TRP A 43 -20.22 3.27 2.56
N ASP A 44 -21.34 3.77 2.03
CA ASP A 44 -22.54 2.96 1.89
C ASP A 44 -22.32 1.97 0.73
N MET A 45 -22.36 0.69 1.05
CA MET A 45 -22.10 -0.41 0.13
C MET A 45 -23.28 -1.37 0.02
N GLU A 46 -24.46 -1.03 0.57
CA GLU A 46 -25.61 -1.95 0.63
C GLU A 46 -26.04 -2.46 -0.75
N ASP A 47 -26.00 -1.60 -1.77
CA ASP A 47 -26.33 -1.92 -3.16
C ASP A 47 -25.10 -2.17 -4.05
N CYS A 48 -23.90 -2.28 -3.46
CA CYS A 48 -22.65 -2.51 -4.20
C CYS A 48 -22.29 -4.00 -4.24
N GLN A 49 -21.70 -4.45 -5.35
CA GLN A 49 -21.11 -5.79 -5.44
C GLN A 49 -19.72 -5.87 -4.76
N GLY A 50 -19.09 -4.71 -4.51
CA GLY A 50 -17.78 -4.62 -3.88
C GLY A 50 -17.02 -3.37 -4.29
N ILE A 51 -15.71 -3.38 -4.04
CA ILE A 51 -14.76 -2.32 -4.43
C ILE A 51 -13.81 -2.87 -5.48
N GLU A 52 -13.65 -2.11 -6.56
CA GLU A 52 -12.63 -2.36 -7.59
C GLU A 52 -11.41 -1.47 -7.33
N LEU A 53 -10.22 -2.07 -7.36
CA LEU A 53 -8.95 -1.39 -7.14
C LEU A 53 -8.00 -1.66 -8.31
N GLU A 54 -7.52 -0.59 -8.94
CA GLU A 54 -6.48 -0.68 -9.95
C GLU A 54 -5.10 -0.51 -9.29
N LEU A 55 -4.27 -1.55 -9.37
CA LEU A 55 -2.93 -1.56 -8.80
C LEU A 55 -1.88 -1.63 -9.91
N LYS A 56 -0.88 -0.74 -9.86
CA LYS A 56 0.23 -0.71 -10.83
C LYS A 56 1.56 -0.69 -10.11
N GLN A 57 2.44 -1.61 -10.49
CA GLN A 57 3.84 -1.61 -10.06
C GLN A 57 4.71 -1.04 -11.18
N LYS A 58 5.37 0.10 -10.88
CA LYS A 58 6.36 0.70 -11.78
C LYS A 58 7.72 0.04 -11.56
N ASP A 59 8.43 -0.27 -12.65
CA ASP A 59 9.84 -0.67 -12.55
C ASP A 59 10.69 0.53 -12.11
N THR A 60 11.45 0.35 -11.04
CA THR A 60 12.39 1.35 -10.51
C THR A 60 13.85 0.95 -10.73
N SER A 61 14.12 -0.06 -11.56
CA SER A 61 15.46 -0.58 -11.89
C SER A 61 16.45 0.47 -12.42
N GLY A 62 15.98 1.66 -12.85
CA GLY A 62 16.81 2.78 -13.31
C GLY A 62 17.24 3.80 -12.24
N GLY A 63 16.84 3.64 -10.97
CA GLY A 63 17.30 4.50 -9.87
C GLY A 63 18.33 3.77 -9.00
N SER A 64 19.42 4.46 -8.62
CA SER A 64 20.39 3.97 -7.63
C SER A 64 19.72 3.77 -6.26
N SER A 65 19.01 2.66 -6.09
CA SER A 65 18.61 2.14 -4.79
C SER A 65 19.03 0.68 -4.74
N SER A 66 20.16 0.46 -4.07
CA SER A 66 20.72 -0.84 -3.77
C SER A 66 19.83 -1.58 -2.77
N SER A 67 18.82 -2.30 -3.27
CA SER A 67 18.40 -3.61 -2.74
C SER A 67 17.38 -4.18 -3.71
N ARG A 68 17.83 -5.14 -4.53
CA ARG A 68 17.08 -5.87 -5.56
C ARG A 68 16.38 -5.00 -6.63
N SER A 69 17.06 -4.87 -7.77
CA SER A 69 16.37 -4.98 -9.05
C SER A 69 15.51 -6.25 -8.99
N SER A 70 14.22 -6.12 -8.71
CA SER A 70 13.28 -7.23 -8.75
C SER A 70 12.41 -7.04 -9.98
N SER A 71 12.85 -7.59 -11.10
CA SER A 71 11.93 -8.15 -12.08
C SER A 71 11.06 -9.19 -11.35
N GLY A 72 9.97 -8.77 -10.74
CA GLY A 72 9.16 -9.62 -9.86
C GLY A 72 7.92 -8.92 -9.33
N SER A 73 6.92 -9.72 -8.96
CA SER A 73 5.65 -9.23 -8.41
C SER A 73 5.80 -8.76 -6.96
N ARG A 74 5.12 -7.67 -6.59
CA ARG A 74 4.96 -7.24 -5.20
C ARG A 74 3.58 -7.60 -4.68
N ARG A 75 3.52 -8.09 -3.45
CA ARG A 75 2.26 -8.37 -2.76
C ARG A 75 1.67 -7.10 -2.16
N TYR A 76 0.43 -6.80 -2.51
CA TYR A 76 -0.38 -5.78 -1.86
C TYR A 76 -1.42 -6.45 -0.98
N LYS A 77 -1.67 -5.87 0.19
CA LYS A 77 -2.76 -6.25 1.09
C LYS A 77 -3.69 -5.05 1.25
N VAL A 78 -4.98 -5.30 1.10
CA VAL A 78 -6.03 -4.30 1.29
C VAL A 78 -6.90 -4.77 2.45
N SER A 79 -7.12 -3.88 3.40
CA SER A 79 -7.98 -4.14 4.55
C SER A 79 -9.06 -3.08 4.64
N LEU A 80 -10.31 -3.53 4.68
CA LEU A 80 -11.50 -2.72 4.92
C LEU A 80 -12.03 -3.02 6.32
N ARG A 81 -12.65 -2.04 6.95
CA ARG A 81 -13.29 -2.21 8.26
C ARG A 81 -14.73 -1.75 8.17
N ASP A 82 -15.62 -2.47 8.83
CA ASP A 82 -17.03 -2.07 8.97
C ASP A 82 -17.21 -0.99 10.06
N SER A 83 -16.26 -0.89 10.99
CA SER A 83 -16.27 0.12 12.04
C SER A 83 -14.86 0.57 12.45
N ASN A 84 -14.82 1.74 13.11
CA ASN A 84 -13.61 2.26 13.75
C ASN A 84 -13.39 1.70 15.17
N GLU A 85 -14.32 0.89 15.67
CA GLU A 85 -14.19 0.29 17.00
C GLU A 85 -13.05 -0.71 17.05
N PHE A 86 -12.48 -0.89 18.24
CA PHE A 86 -11.40 -1.84 18.44
C PHE A 86 -11.80 -3.27 18.04
N ASN A 87 -13.06 -3.63 18.27
CA ASN A 87 -13.69 -4.93 18.01
C ASN A 87 -14.45 -5.01 16.67
N GLY A 88 -14.30 -4.03 15.77
CA GLY A 88 -14.89 -4.09 14.43
C GLY A 88 -14.36 -5.24 13.58
N ILE A 89 -15.14 -5.65 12.58
CA ILE A 89 -14.77 -6.70 11.63
C ILE A 89 -13.84 -6.11 10.57
N GLY A 90 -12.68 -6.75 10.39
CA GLY A 90 -11.72 -6.43 9.33
C GLY A 90 -11.83 -7.44 8.18
N TRP A 91 -12.01 -6.93 6.96
CA TRP A 91 -12.02 -7.71 5.73
C TRP A 91 -10.70 -7.49 5.00
N THR A 92 -9.92 -8.55 4.78
CA THR A 92 -8.61 -8.43 4.14
C THR A 92 -8.49 -9.33 2.92
N THR A 93 -7.97 -8.76 1.83
CA THR A 93 -7.55 -9.51 0.64
C THR A 93 -6.12 -9.17 0.28
N SER A 94 -5.47 -10.04 -0.51
CA SER A 94 -4.11 -9.83 -0.99
C SER A 94 -3.94 -10.28 -2.42
N VAL A 95 -3.15 -9.52 -3.18
CA VAL A 95 -2.86 -9.81 -4.59
C VAL A 95 -1.39 -9.52 -4.88
N ASP A 96 -0.77 -10.39 -5.67
CA ASP A 96 0.58 -10.17 -6.20
C ASP A 96 0.46 -9.41 -7.52
N VAL A 97 1.02 -8.19 -7.57
CA VAL A 97 0.98 -7.30 -8.73
C VAL A 97 2.31 -7.40 -9.46
N PRO A 98 2.35 -7.79 -10.74
CA PRO A 98 3.60 -7.87 -11.50
C PRO A 98 4.12 -6.46 -11.83
N THR A 99 5.45 -6.31 -11.94
CA THR A 99 6.04 -5.12 -12.56
C THR A 99 5.54 -4.97 -13.98
N LEU A 100 5.04 -3.79 -14.33
CA LEU A 100 4.72 -3.47 -15.72
C LEU A 100 6.02 -3.41 -16.53
N SER A 101 6.17 -4.32 -17.50
CA SER A 101 7.18 -4.16 -18.55
C SER A 101 6.72 -3.05 -19.48
N ASN A 102 7.54 -2.02 -19.70
CA ASN A 102 7.29 -1.09 -20.80
C ASN A 102 7.39 -1.88 -22.11
N SER A 103 6.25 -2.09 -22.79
CA SER A 103 6.18 -2.54 -24.17
C SER A 103 6.39 -1.38 -25.12
#